data_AF-A0A968CXT5-F1
#
_entry.id   AF-A0A968CXT5-F1
#
_cell.length_a   1.000
_cell.length_b   1.000
_cell.length_c   1.000
_cell.angle_alpha   90.00
_cell.angle_beta   90.00
_cell.angle_gamma   90.00
#
_symmetry.space_group_name_H-M   'P 1'
#
loop_
_entity.id
_entity.type
_entity.pdbx_description
1 polymer ?
#
loop_
_entity_poly.entity_id
_entity_poly.type
_entity_poly.pdbx_seq_one_letter_code
_entity_poly.pdbx_strand_id
1 'polypeptide(L)' 'MAEVAARKSLVERKRFYEIARSSLVEIDTQLEISINLRYFSRERIAVLEEKMNYLFAMLSKLIQSGQKE' A
#
# COMPACT_ATOMS: atom_id res chain seq x y z
N MET A 1 -1.20 -7.15 -9.08
CA MET A 1 -2.27 -6.16 -9.32
C MET A 1 -3.03 -6.37 -10.65
N ALA A 2 -2.40 -6.85 -11.72
CA ALA A 2 -3.05 -7.06 -13.02
C ALA A 2 -4.32 -7.95 -12.98
N GLU A 3 -4.29 -9.03 -12.20
CA GLU A 3 -5.41 -9.99 -12.10
C GLU A 3 -6.67 -9.39 -11.43
N VAL A 4 -6.48 -8.45 -10.50
CA VAL A 4 -7.58 -7.83 -9.74
C VAL A 4 -8.25 -6.71 -10.55
N ALA A 5 -7.48 -5.97 -11.35
CA ALA A 5 -8.03 -4.92 -12.22
C ALA A 5 -9.00 -5.49 -13.28
N ALA A 6 -8.88 -6.77 -13.60
CA ALA A 6 -9.74 -7.50 -14.55
C ALA A 6 -11.02 -8.09 -13.93
N ARG A 7 -11.23 -8.00 -12.60
CA ARG A 7 -12.43 -8.56 -11.95
C ARG A 7 -13.66 -7.68 -12.15
N LYS A 8 -14.83 -8.33 -12.31
CA LYS A 8 -16.10 -7.70 -12.70
C LYS A 8 -16.80 -6.92 -11.57
N SER A 9 -16.61 -7.30 -10.30
CA SER A 9 -17.33 -6.67 -9.18
C SER A 9 -16.51 -5.56 -8.50
N LEU A 10 -17.12 -4.38 -8.37
CA LEU A 10 -16.54 -3.24 -7.63
C LEU A 10 -16.26 -3.60 -6.16
N VAL A 11 -17.12 -4.42 -5.55
CA VAL A 11 -16.98 -4.87 -4.15
C VAL A 11 -15.71 -5.71 -3.97
N GLU A 12 -15.45 -6.63 -4.89
CA GLU A 12 -14.24 -7.46 -4.85
C GLU A 12 -13.00 -6.60 -5.04
N ARG A 13 -12.99 -5.71 -6.06
CA ARG A 13 -11.86 -4.81 -6.32
C ARG A 13 -11.54 -3.94 -5.10
N LYS A 14 -12.56 -3.40 -4.43
CA LYS A 14 -12.39 -2.63 -3.19
C LYS A 14 -11.76 -3.46 -2.08
N ARG A 15 -12.26 -4.68 -1.85
CA ARG A 15 -11.70 -5.59 -0.83
C ARG A 15 -10.23 -5.91 -1.11
N PHE A 16 -9.86 -6.11 -2.37
CA PHE A 16 -8.46 -6.32 -2.73
C PHE A 16 -7.59 -5.08 -2.51
N TYR A 17 -8.09 -3.87 -2.80
CA TYR A 17 -7.35 -2.64 -2.51
C TYR A 17 -7.17 -2.44 -1.01
N GLU A 18 -8.17 -2.77 -0.19
CA GLU A 18 -8.06 -2.75 1.27
C GLU A 18 -6.97 -3.72 1.78
N ILE A 19 -6.96 -4.95 1.28
CA ILE A 19 -5.92 -5.93 1.61
C ILE A 19 -4.54 -5.41 1.21
N ALA A 20 -4.40 -4.90 -0.02
CA ALA A 20 -3.12 -4.36 -0.50
C ALA A 20 -2.65 -3.16 0.34
N ARG A 21 -3.56 -2.28 0.77
CA ARG A 21 -3.24 -1.15 1.65
C ARG A 21 -2.82 -1.62 3.03
N SER A 22 -3.49 -2.63 3.59
CA SER A 22 -3.11 -3.22 4.87
C SER A 22 -1.71 -3.83 4.83
N SER A 23 -1.39 -4.61 3.79
CA SER A 23 -0.05 -5.18 3.61
C SER A 23 1.02 -4.11 3.44
N LEU A 24 0.71 -2.99 2.78
CA LEU A 24 1.64 -1.87 2.65
C LEU A 24 1.98 -1.24 4.01
N VAL A 25 0.98 -1.09 4.90
CA VAL A 25 1.18 -0.59 6.28
C VAL A 25 2.01 -1.58 7.11
N GLU A 26 1.82 -2.89 6.93
CA GLU A 26 2.65 -3.90 7.59
C GLU A 26 4.12 -3.80 7.14
N ILE A 27 4.39 -3.62 5.85
CA ILE A 27 5.75 -3.42 5.34
C ILE A 27 6.38 -2.17 5.95
N ASP A 28 5.63 -1.06 6.03
CA ASP A 28 6.10 0.19 6.64
C ASP A 28 6.52 -0.01 8.10
N THR A 29 5.69 -0.73 8.85
CA THR A 29 5.99 -1.13 10.23
C THR A 29 7.26 -1.98 10.33
N GLN A 30 7.45 -2.96 9.43
CA GLN A 30 8.64 -3.81 9.42
C GLN A 30 9.91 -3.04 9.04
N LEU A 31 9.81 -2.07 8.15
CA LEU A 31 10.91 -1.17 7.79
C LEU A 31 11.32 -0.32 8.99
N GLU A 32 10.35 0.24 9.71
CA GLU A 32 10.61 1.03 10.92
C GLU A 32 11.31 0.20 12.00
N ILE A 33 10.85 -1.03 12.25
CA ILE A 33 11.51 -1.96 13.18
C ILE A 33 12.95 -2.25 12.72
N SER A 34 13.16 -2.48 11.42
CA SER A 34 14.48 -2.79 10.88
C SER A 34 15.46 -1.61 10.99
N ILE A 35 14.99 -0.36 10.86
CA ILE A 35 15.77 0.85 11.13
C ILE A 35 16.15 0.91 12.62
N ASN A 36 15.18 0.67 13.51
CA ASN A 36 15.41 0.69 14.96
C ASN A 36 16.41 -0.37 15.40
N LEU A 37 16.42 -1.54 14.75
CA LEU A 37 17.41 -2.61 14.93
C LEU A 37 18.74 -2.35 14.20
N ARG A 38 18.87 -1.21 13.51
CA ARG A 38 20.06 -0.79 12.76
C ARG A 38 20.47 -1.75 11.65
N TYR A 39 19.53 -2.49 11.06
CA TYR A 39 19.78 -3.34 9.89
C TYR A 39 20.03 -2.53 8.62
N PHE A 40 19.45 -1.34 8.52
CA PHE A 40 19.76 -0.34 7.52
C PHE A 40 19.45 1.06 8.06
N SER A 41 20.03 2.09 7.44
CA SER A 41 19.77 3.48 7.79
C SER A 41 18.59 4.02 6.99
N ARG A 42 17.91 5.04 7.52
CA ARG A 42 16.72 5.62 6.89
C ARG A 42 17.03 6.19 5.51
N GLU A 43 18.23 6.75 5.32
CA GLU A 43 18.67 7.31 4.04
C GLU A 43 18.73 6.24 2.94
N ARG A 44 19.01 4.97 3.29
CA ARG A 44 19.04 3.86 2.32
C ARG A 44 17.64 3.49 1.82
N ILE A 45 16.59 3.85 2.54
CA ILE A 45 15.20 3.53 2.18
C ILE A 45 14.36 4.75 1.81
N ALA A 46 14.91 5.96 1.79
CA ALA A 46 14.15 7.19 1.53
C ALA A 46 13.33 7.12 0.22
N VAL A 47 13.92 6.58 -0.86
CA VAL A 47 13.21 6.38 -2.15
C VAL A 47 12.10 5.34 -2.03
N LEU A 48 12.27 4.33 -1.19
CA LEU A 48 11.25 3.31 -0.94
C LEU A 48 10.09 3.91 -0.13
N GLU A 49 10.37 4.68 0.92
CA GLU A 49 9.36 5.39 1.72
C GLU A 49 8.52 6.33 0.86
N GLU A 50 9.15 7.10 -0.04
CA GLU A 50 8.43 7.96 -0.99
C GLU A 50 7.47 7.17 -1.88
N LYS A 51 7.93 6.04 -2.44
CA LYS A 51 7.10 5.15 -3.27
C LYS A 51 5.96 4.53 -2.47
N MET A 52 6.22 4.12 -1.24
CA MET A 52 5.19 3.55 -0.35
C MET A 52 4.13 4.58 -0.02
N ASN A 53 4.51 5.83 0.29
CA ASN A 53 3.58 6.92 0.49
C ASN A 53 2.71 7.19 -0.75
N TYR A 54 3.31 7.20 -1.94
CA TYR A 54 2.57 7.32 -3.19
C TYR A 54 1.58 6.17 -3.40
N LEU A 55 1.98 4.92 -3.15
CA LEU A 55 1.11 3.75 -3.26
C LEU A 55 -0.04 3.80 -2.25
N PHE A 56 0.22 4.23 -1.01
CA PHE A 56 -0.80 4.36 0.02
C PHE A 56 -1.86 5.40 -0.38
N ALA A 57 -1.43 6.56 -0.89
CA ALA A 57 -2.32 7.60 -1.38
C ALA A 57 -3.15 7.12 -2.58
N MET A 58 -2.53 6.41 -3.51
CA MET A 58 -3.21 5.83 -4.68
C MET A 58 -4.27 4.80 -4.25
N LEU A 59 -3.90 3.84 -3.40
CA LEU A 59 -4.81 2.81 -2.90
C LEU A 59 -5.99 3.43 -2.14
N SER A 60 -5.72 4.44 -1.30
CA SER A 60 -6.76 5.17 -0.58
C SER A 60 -7.75 5.86 -1.53
N LYS A 61 -7.26 6.48 -2.61
CA LYS A 61 -8.12 7.06 -3.64
C LYS A 61 -8.95 6.00 -4.37
N LEU A 62 -8.36 4.86 -4.72
CA LEU A 62 -9.05 3.76 -5.41
C LEU A 62 -10.15 3.12 -4.55
N ILE A 63 -9.93 3.00 -3.25
CA ILE A 63 -10.91 2.52 -2.27
C ILE A 63 -12.08 3.50 -2.16
N GLN A 64 -11.80 4.81 -2.14
CA GLN A 64 -12.81 5.87 -2.07
C GLN A 64 -13.58 6.05 -3.38
N SER A 65 -12.93 5.87 -4.54
CA SER A 65 -13.59 6.01 -5.85
C SER A 65 -14.66 4.95 -6.10
N GLY A 66 -14.61 3.81 -5.41
CA GLY A 66 -15.67 2.79 -5.43
C GLY A 66 -16.87 3.09 -4.52
N GLN A 67 -16.98 4.29 -3.93
CA GLN A 67 -18.11 4.73 -3.09
C GLN A 67 -19.02 5.78 -3.77
N LYS A 68 -18.69 6.21 -5.00
CA LYS A 68 -19.53 7.13 -5.79
C LYS A 68 -20.26 6.36 -6.90
N GLU A 69 -21.23 5.55 -6.52
CA GLU A 69 -22.34 5.10 -7.38
C GLU A 69 -23.64 5.13 -6.57
#